data_AF-A0AAW7T917-F1
#
_entry.id   AF-A0AAW7T917-F1
#
_cell.length_a   1.000
_cell.length_b   1.000
_cell.length_c   1.000
_cell.angle_alpha   90.00
_cell.angle_beta   90.00
_cell.angle_gamma   90.00
#
_symmetry.space_group_name_H-M   'P 1'
#
loop_
_entity.id
_entity.type
_entity.pdbx_description
1 polymer ?
#
loop_
_entity_poly.entity_id
_entity_poly.type
_entity_poly.pdbx_seq_one_letter_code
_entity_poly.pdbx_strand_id
1 'polypeptide(L)'
;MPEVGRLHEGLAVAGERYRVVIQPRSYPFALDESDVTLFIAVDARSQSWGNEWARISGDAVIPARRQDVRLAVTAGGSDELQVLPARHADLPEFRTGITLTLEPGMRDPILTALSRVERVAQRTAADCQAIEPMLGRTLAPYSPTVLKPHEVNAIAAIVAGIVLQGKGVPDAISWSVLLSPEYSTWAFGENGDHPHYAELGTALRQPAVQAMLAEAGRDVRA
;
A
#
# COMPACT_ATOMS: atom_id res chain seq x y z
N MET A 1 18.58 16.51 -1.99
CA MET A 1 17.19 16.42 -2.46
C MET A 1 16.65 15.08 -1.99
N PRO A 2 15.47 15.01 -1.37
CA PRO A 2 14.93 13.73 -0.93
C PRO A 2 14.64 12.81 -2.12
N GLU A 3 14.82 11.52 -1.92
CA GLU A 3 14.61 10.48 -2.92
C GLU A 3 13.27 9.78 -2.67
N VAL A 4 12.50 9.58 -3.74
CA VAL A 4 11.26 8.81 -3.68
C VAL A 4 11.52 7.43 -4.27
N GLY A 5 11.70 6.45 -3.38
CA GLY A 5 11.82 5.04 -3.72
C GLY A 5 10.46 4.38 -3.89
N ARG A 6 10.38 3.42 -4.82
CA ARG A 6 9.18 2.59 -5.00
C ARG A 6 9.34 1.30 -4.21
N LEU A 7 8.28 0.90 -3.54
CA LEU A 7 8.12 -0.44 -2.97
C LEU A 7 7.13 -1.22 -3.83
N HIS A 8 6.94 -2.51 -3.52
CA HIS A 8 6.02 -3.38 -4.29
C HIS A 8 4.62 -2.76 -4.42
N GLU A 9 4.06 -2.29 -3.31
CA GLU A 9 2.71 -1.70 -3.25
C GLU A 9 2.69 -0.26 -2.72
N GLY A 10 3.83 0.26 -2.26
CA GLY A 10 3.93 1.54 -1.54
C GLY A 10 5.07 2.43 -2.02
N LEU A 11 5.35 3.47 -1.24
CA LEU A 11 6.40 4.44 -1.52
C LEU A 11 7.29 4.65 -0.28
N ALA A 12 8.55 4.97 -0.51
CA ALA A 12 9.48 5.38 0.52
C ALA A 12 10.03 6.77 0.19
N VAL A 13 9.94 7.72 1.11
CA VAL A 13 10.55 9.05 0.97
C VAL A 13 11.78 9.10 1.87
N ALA A 14 12.96 9.16 1.26
CA ALA A 14 14.24 9.17 1.96
C ALA A 14 14.88 10.55 1.94
N GLY A 15 15.22 11.05 3.12
CA GLY A 15 16.23 12.09 3.31
C GLY A 15 17.62 11.48 3.42
N GLU A 16 18.53 12.24 4.00
CA GLU A 16 19.89 11.83 4.29
C GLU A 16 19.94 10.79 5.42
N ARG A 17 19.13 10.93 6.48
CA ARG A 17 19.18 10.07 7.67
C ARG A 17 17.89 9.33 7.94
N TYR A 18 16.75 9.86 7.51
CA TYR A 18 15.44 9.26 7.74
C TYR A 18 14.77 8.86 6.44
N ARG A 19 14.02 7.75 6.49
CA ARG A 19 13.18 7.26 5.40
C ARG A 19 11.80 6.94 5.94
N VAL A 20 10.79 7.61 5.40
CA VAL A 20 9.38 7.35 5.70
C VAL A 20 8.85 6.37 4.68
N VAL A 21 8.45 5.18 5.15
CA VAL A 21 7.85 4.12 4.35
C VAL A 21 6.34 4.18 4.51
N ILE A 22 5.62 4.25 3.39
CA ILE A 22 4.15 4.35 3.34
C ILE A 22 3.66 3.20 2.46
N GLN A 23 2.97 2.23 3.07
CA GLN A 23 2.38 1.09 2.38
C GLN A 23 0.85 1.15 2.49
N PRO A 24 0.12 0.67 1.47
CA PRO A 24 -1.31 0.55 1.56
C PRO A 24 -1.65 -0.59 2.54
N ARG A 25 -2.75 -0.44 3.26
CA ARG A 25 -3.40 -1.57 3.91
C ARG A 25 -4.61 -1.96 3.07
N SER A 26 -4.65 -3.20 2.62
CA SER A 26 -5.72 -3.69 1.76
C SER A 26 -6.55 -4.83 2.39
N TYR A 27 -7.77 -4.94 1.86
CA TYR A 27 -9.01 -5.60 2.30
C TYR A 27 -9.04 -7.15 2.38
N PRO A 28 -9.81 -7.79 3.31
CA PRO A 28 -9.94 -7.51 4.74
C PRO A 28 -9.50 -8.75 5.55
N PHE A 29 -8.27 -8.77 6.08
CA PHE A 29 -7.85 -9.89 6.95
C PHE A 29 -8.12 -9.65 8.44
N ALA A 30 -8.48 -8.43 8.85
CA ALA A 30 -8.68 -8.11 10.26
C ALA A 30 -10.00 -7.35 10.46
N LEU A 31 -10.89 -7.92 11.27
CA LEU A 31 -12.24 -7.39 11.58
C LEU A 31 -12.21 -6.19 12.54
N ASP A 32 -11.08 -5.95 13.21
CA ASP A 32 -10.92 -4.99 14.29
C ASP A 32 -10.44 -3.60 13.85
N GLU A 33 -10.06 -3.42 12.59
CA GLU A 33 -9.43 -2.18 12.10
C GLU A 33 -9.90 -1.83 10.67
N SER A 34 -11.22 -1.91 10.42
CA SER A 34 -11.86 -1.74 9.10
C SER A 34 -11.52 -0.45 8.37
N ASP A 35 -11.15 0.61 9.09
CA ASP A 35 -11.00 1.96 8.53
C ASP A 35 -9.54 2.34 8.27
N VAL A 36 -8.58 1.47 8.62
CA VAL A 36 -7.16 1.74 8.40
C VAL A 36 -6.82 1.53 6.92
N THR A 37 -6.20 2.53 6.31
CA THR A 37 -5.82 2.51 4.89
C THR A 37 -4.32 2.51 4.67
N LEU A 38 -3.53 2.82 5.71
CA LEU A 38 -2.08 3.02 5.60
C LEU A 38 -1.32 2.24 6.67
N PHE A 39 -0.17 1.73 6.27
CA PHE A 39 0.91 1.31 7.17
C PHE A 39 2.08 2.27 7.00
N ILE A 40 2.49 2.90 8.09
CA ILE A 40 3.63 3.83 8.09
C ILE A 40 4.75 3.27 8.96
N ALA A 41 5.96 3.27 8.43
CA ALA A 41 7.17 2.98 9.17
C ALA A 41 8.21 4.08 8.95
N VAL A 42 9.12 4.20 9.90
CA VAL A 42 10.30 5.05 9.77
C VAL A 42 11.53 4.19 9.91
N ASP A 43 12.36 4.25 8.88
CA ASP A 43 13.71 3.72 8.93
C ASP A 43 14.69 4.88 9.08
N ALA A 44 15.81 4.62 9.73
CA ALA A 44 16.91 5.56 9.83
C ALA A 44 18.21 4.92 9.36
N ARG A 45 19.21 5.76 9.07
CA ARG A 45 20.61 5.35 8.99
C ARG A 45 21.50 6.32 9.78
N SER A 46 22.63 5.81 10.22
CA SER A 46 23.59 6.45 11.11
C SER A 46 24.97 5.88 10.81
N GLN A 47 26.01 6.69 10.92
CA GLN A 47 27.37 6.19 10.76
C GLN A 47 27.74 5.19 11.89
N SER A 48 27.12 5.32 13.07
CA SER A 48 27.43 4.49 14.24
C SER A 48 27.03 3.01 14.11
N TRP A 49 26.18 2.66 13.15
CA TRP A 49 25.74 1.28 12.90
C TRP A 49 25.99 0.82 11.45
N GLY A 50 26.99 1.40 10.77
CA GLY A 50 27.39 0.97 9.42
C GLY A 50 26.65 1.64 8.25
N ASN A 51 25.87 2.70 8.51
CA ASN A 51 25.13 3.49 7.52
C ASN A 51 24.07 2.70 6.71
N GLU A 52 23.69 1.51 7.18
CA GLU A 52 22.55 0.76 6.65
C GLU A 52 21.22 1.33 7.16
N TRP A 53 20.16 1.12 6.38
CA TRP A 53 18.81 1.47 6.77
C TRP A 53 18.27 0.44 7.76
N ALA A 54 17.89 0.88 8.94
CA ALA A 54 17.25 0.05 9.94
C ALA A 54 15.97 0.71 10.46
N ARG A 55 14.95 -0.12 10.71
CA ARG A 55 13.66 0.35 11.20
C ARG A 55 13.78 0.87 12.62
N ILE A 56 13.27 2.09 12.86
CA ILE A 56 13.30 2.74 14.17
C ILE A 56 11.90 3.03 14.73
N SER A 57 10.85 2.88 13.93
CA SER A 57 9.46 3.00 14.40
C SER A 57 9.00 1.83 15.29
N GLY A 58 9.92 0.97 15.75
CA GLY A 58 9.67 -0.25 16.52
C GLY A 58 9.48 -1.50 15.65
N ASP A 59 9.11 -2.62 16.29
CA ASP A 59 8.93 -3.93 15.65
C ASP A 59 7.70 -4.00 14.73
N ALA A 60 6.83 -2.99 14.76
CA ALA A 60 5.59 -2.95 13.98
C ALA A 60 5.49 -1.69 13.10
N VAL A 61 4.98 -1.87 11.89
CA VAL A 61 4.38 -0.79 11.10
C VAL A 61 3.24 -0.15 11.87
N ILE A 62 3.06 1.16 11.76
CA ILE A 62 1.99 1.90 12.44
C ILE A 62 0.74 1.88 11.53
N PRO A 63 -0.33 1.15 11.90
CA PRO A 63 -1.61 1.26 11.21
C PRO A 63 -2.19 2.64 11.45
N ALA A 64 -2.55 3.34 10.36
CA ALA A 64 -3.08 4.70 10.43
C ALA A 64 -4.17 4.93 9.38
N ARG A 65 -5.15 5.76 9.73
CA ARG A 65 -6.04 6.43 8.78
C ARG A 65 -5.33 7.68 8.26
N ARG A 66 -5.74 8.20 7.11
CA ARG A 66 -5.16 9.46 6.58
C ARG A 66 -5.25 10.63 7.55
N GLN A 67 -6.31 10.72 8.33
CA GLN A 67 -6.53 11.75 9.35
C GLN A 67 -5.61 11.64 10.58
N ASP A 68 -5.03 10.46 10.82
CA ASP A 68 -4.07 10.22 11.90
C ASP A 68 -2.66 10.70 11.53
N VAL A 69 -2.45 11.05 10.25
CA VAL A 69 -1.18 11.51 9.69
C VAL A 69 -1.22 13.01 9.45
N ARG A 70 -0.39 13.75 10.17
CA ARG A 70 -0.32 15.22 10.09
C ARG A 70 1.09 15.68 9.78
N LEU A 71 1.17 16.75 9.00
CA LEU A 71 2.42 17.46 8.76
C LEU A 71 2.33 18.86 9.37
N ALA A 72 2.95 19.01 10.53
CA ALA A 72 3.01 20.24 11.29
C ALA A 72 4.31 21.00 11.01
N VAL A 73 4.40 22.20 11.57
CA VAL A 73 5.65 22.97 11.66
C VAL A 73 5.95 23.12 13.15
N THR A 74 7.16 22.75 13.55
CA THR A 74 7.63 22.88 14.93
C THR A 74 7.78 24.36 15.30
N ALA A 75 7.89 24.67 16.60
CA ALA A 75 8.19 26.03 17.05
C ALA A 75 9.51 26.59 16.48
N GLY A 76 10.45 25.71 16.10
CA GLY A 76 11.71 26.06 15.45
C GLY A 76 11.61 26.26 13.93
N GLY A 77 10.43 26.16 13.34
CA GLY A 77 10.22 26.34 11.89
C GLY A 77 10.52 25.11 11.04
N SER A 78 10.93 23.99 11.63
CA SER A 78 11.15 22.73 10.92
C SER A 78 9.84 21.99 10.67
N ASP A 79 9.72 21.31 9.53
CA ASP A 79 8.60 20.41 9.26
C ASP A 79 8.63 19.20 10.19
N GLU A 80 7.45 18.75 10.63
CA GLU A 80 7.30 17.59 11.49
C GLU A 80 6.19 16.67 10.98
N LEU A 81 6.51 15.39 10.82
CA LEU A 81 5.54 14.33 10.58
C LEU A 81 5.04 13.78 11.92
N GLN A 82 3.73 13.76 12.10
CA GLN A 82 3.07 13.13 13.23
C GLN A 82 2.19 12.00 12.72
N VAL A 83 2.37 10.80 13.27
CA VAL A 83 1.51 9.64 13.01
C VAL A 83 1.01 9.15 14.37
N LEU A 84 -0.17 9.61 14.77
CA LEU A 84 -0.68 9.46 16.14
C LEU A 84 -2.13 8.92 16.10
N PRO A 85 -2.32 7.64 15.75
CA PRO A 85 -3.65 7.04 15.68
C PRO A 85 -4.31 6.98 17.06
N ALA A 86 -5.62 7.25 17.10
CA ALA A 86 -6.43 7.00 18.28
C ALA A 86 -6.87 5.53 18.30
N ARG A 87 -6.26 4.73 19.18
CA ARG A 87 -6.55 3.29 19.28
C ARG A 87 -7.74 2.97 20.20
N HIS A 88 -8.05 3.88 21.10
CA HIS A 88 -9.11 3.73 22.10
C HIS A 88 -10.20 4.74 21.77
N ALA A 89 -11.34 4.26 21.27
CA ALA A 89 -12.44 5.12 20.82
C ALA A 89 -13.03 5.95 21.97
N ASP A 90 -12.96 5.43 23.19
CA ASP A 90 -13.39 6.03 24.46
C ASP A 90 -12.34 6.98 25.07
N LEU A 91 -11.09 6.93 24.60
CA LEU A 91 -9.98 7.79 25.05
C LEU A 91 -9.25 8.43 23.85
N PRO A 92 -9.95 9.23 23.01
CA PRO A 92 -9.40 9.72 21.75
C PRO A 92 -8.23 10.71 21.89
N GLU A 93 -8.02 11.26 23.09
CA GLU A 93 -6.89 12.11 23.46
C GLU A 93 -5.61 11.29 23.71
N PHE A 94 -5.73 10.03 24.13
CA PHE A 94 -4.60 9.15 24.34
C PHE A 94 -4.16 8.50 23.02
N ARG A 95 -3.03 8.96 22.50
CA ARG A 95 -2.49 8.55 21.19
C ARG A 95 -1.06 8.06 21.33
N THR A 96 -0.77 6.94 20.68
CA THR A 96 0.55 6.32 20.66
C THR A 96 1.00 6.15 19.22
N GLY A 97 2.21 6.61 18.91
CA GLY A 97 2.77 6.55 17.56
C GLY A 97 4.10 7.28 17.49
N ILE A 98 4.32 8.06 16.43
CA ILE A 98 5.59 8.75 16.21
C ILE A 98 5.42 10.23 15.91
N THR A 99 6.45 10.99 16.28
CA THR A 99 6.74 12.33 15.75
C THR A 99 8.15 12.32 15.19
N LEU A 100 8.33 12.90 14.01
CA LEU A 100 9.60 12.96 13.31
C LEU A 100 9.80 14.34 12.71
N THR A 101 10.82 15.06 13.18
CA THR A 101 11.31 16.24 12.49
C THR A 101 11.85 15.84 11.12
N LEU A 102 11.25 16.36 10.07
CA LEU A 102 11.60 16.04 8.69
C LEU A 102 12.84 16.80 8.25
N GLU A 103 13.57 16.17 7.35
CA GLU A 103 14.69 16.82 6.67
C GLU A 103 14.17 17.74 5.55
N PRO A 104 14.93 18.80 5.19
CA PRO A 104 14.51 19.76 4.18
C PRO A 104 14.05 19.10 2.88
N GLY A 105 12.85 19.49 2.44
CA GLY A 105 12.24 19.02 1.19
C GLY A 105 11.45 17.73 1.29
N MET A 106 11.48 16.99 2.40
CA MET A 106 10.74 15.72 2.54
C MET A 106 9.21 15.91 2.60
N ARG A 107 8.73 17.08 3.04
CA ARG A 107 7.32 17.37 3.31
C ARG A 107 6.41 17.09 2.09
N ASP A 108 6.68 17.72 0.96
CA ASP A 108 5.80 17.64 -0.21
C ASP A 108 5.79 16.25 -0.86
N PRO A 109 6.93 15.55 -0.99
CA PRO A 109 6.94 14.15 -1.41
C PRO A 109 6.14 13.24 -0.46
N ILE A 110 6.21 13.45 0.87
CA ILE A 110 5.41 12.69 1.83
C ILE A 110 3.91 12.96 1.63
N LEU A 111 3.49 14.22 1.49
CA LEU A 111 2.08 14.55 1.21
C LEU A 111 1.58 13.87 -0.06
N THR A 112 2.37 13.96 -1.12
CA THR A 112 2.07 13.33 -2.41
C THR A 112 1.98 11.82 -2.28
N ALA A 113 2.92 11.20 -1.55
CA ALA A 113 2.95 9.76 -1.34
C ALA A 113 1.75 9.27 -0.53
N LEU A 114 1.36 9.98 0.54
CA LEU A 114 0.20 9.63 1.36
C LEU A 114 -1.08 9.53 0.53
N SER A 115 -1.39 10.55 -0.27
CA SER A 115 -2.60 10.56 -1.11
C SER A 115 -2.59 9.46 -2.17
N ARG A 116 -1.43 9.18 -2.78
CA ARG A 116 -1.31 8.15 -3.81
C ARG A 116 -1.42 6.74 -3.24
N VAL A 117 -0.77 6.48 -2.10
CA VAL A 117 -0.81 5.17 -1.44
C VAL A 117 -2.18 4.90 -0.81
N GLU A 118 -2.84 5.91 -0.25
CA GLU A 118 -4.22 5.78 0.23
C GLU A 118 -5.17 5.39 -0.92
N ARG A 119 -4.99 5.98 -2.09
CA ARG A 119 -5.76 5.60 -3.29
C ARG A 119 -5.52 4.15 -3.68
N VAL A 120 -4.29 3.63 -3.55
CA VAL A 120 -4.01 2.19 -3.78
C VAL A 120 -4.83 1.33 -2.82
N ALA A 121 -4.85 1.65 -1.53
CA ALA A 121 -5.65 0.91 -0.54
C ALA A 121 -7.15 0.91 -0.87
N GLN A 122 -7.71 2.10 -1.16
CA GLN A 122 -9.13 2.27 -1.49
C GLN A 122 -9.52 1.53 -2.78
N ARG A 123 -8.70 1.66 -3.83
CA ARG A 123 -8.94 0.97 -5.10
C ARG A 123 -8.79 -0.54 -4.96
N THR A 124 -7.79 -1.01 -4.23
CA THR A 124 -7.64 -2.45 -3.96
C THR A 124 -8.88 -3.00 -3.25
N ALA A 125 -9.41 -2.31 -2.24
CA ALA A 125 -10.62 -2.74 -1.55
C ALA A 125 -11.85 -2.79 -2.49
N ALA A 126 -12.05 -1.74 -3.30
CA ALA A 126 -13.14 -1.70 -4.27
C ALA A 126 -13.01 -2.80 -5.34
N ASP A 127 -11.80 -3.02 -5.85
CA ASP A 127 -11.52 -4.02 -6.88
C ASP A 127 -11.70 -5.44 -6.33
N CYS A 128 -11.26 -5.70 -5.09
CA CYS A 128 -11.55 -6.97 -4.40
C CYS A 128 -13.05 -7.22 -4.30
N GLN A 129 -13.84 -6.22 -3.85
CA GLN A 129 -15.30 -6.35 -3.74
C GLN A 129 -15.97 -6.60 -5.10
N ALA A 130 -15.46 -6.00 -6.17
CA ALA A 130 -15.99 -6.18 -7.51
C ALA A 130 -15.61 -7.52 -8.16
N ILE A 131 -14.39 -8.02 -7.89
CA ILE A 131 -13.87 -9.27 -8.45
C ILE A 131 -14.41 -10.49 -7.72
N GLU A 132 -14.59 -10.42 -6.40
CA GLU A 132 -15.09 -11.51 -5.56
C GLU A 132 -16.31 -12.26 -6.15
N PRO A 133 -17.41 -11.62 -6.58
CA PRO A 133 -18.56 -12.33 -7.17
C PRO A 133 -18.23 -13.03 -8.50
N MET A 134 -17.16 -12.63 -9.20
CA MET A 134 -16.76 -13.20 -10.49
C MET A 134 -15.94 -14.49 -10.34
N LEU A 135 -15.46 -14.80 -9.13
CA LEU A 135 -14.72 -16.04 -8.86
C LEU A 135 -15.63 -17.26 -8.79
N GLY A 136 -16.96 -17.07 -8.67
CA GLY A 136 -17.93 -18.18 -8.62
C GLY A 136 -17.76 -19.12 -7.42
N ARG A 137 -17.01 -18.68 -6.39
CA ARG A 137 -16.73 -19.46 -5.18
C ARG A 137 -17.83 -19.24 -4.14
N THR A 138 -18.09 -20.29 -3.35
CA THR A 138 -18.97 -20.20 -2.19
C THR A 138 -18.20 -19.66 -0.98
N LEU A 139 -18.78 -18.68 -0.28
CA LEU A 139 -18.23 -18.16 0.98
C LEU A 139 -18.23 -19.25 2.05
N ALA A 140 -17.04 -19.56 2.58
CA ALA A 140 -16.92 -20.48 3.71
C ALA A 140 -17.57 -19.88 4.96
N PRO A 141 -18.19 -20.71 5.84
CA PRO A 141 -18.74 -20.23 7.10
C PRO A 141 -17.71 -19.43 7.90
N TYR A 142 -18.13 -18.27 8.42
CA TYR A 142 -17.30 -17.35 9.20
C TYR A 142 -16.11 -16.71 8.46
N SER A 143 -15.97 -16.95 7.15
CA SER A 143 -15.00 -16.22 6.32
C SER A 143 -15.56 -14.86 5.93
N PRO A 144 -14.76 -13.78 5.99
CA PRO A 144 -15.20 -12.46 5.53
C PRO A 144 -15.15 -12.30 4.00
N THR A 145 -14.46 -13.19 3.29
CA THR A 145 -14.32 -13.16 1.82
C THR A 145 -13.99 -14.55 1.25
N VAL A 146 -14.24 -14.77 -0.05
CA VAL A 146 -13.76 -15.92 -0.83
C VAL A 146 -12.37 -15.70 -1.44
N LEU A 147 -11.87 -14.47 -1.40
CA LEU A 147 -10.53 -14.12 -1.88
C LEU A 147 -9.47 -14.69 -0.94
N LYS A 148 -8.44 -15.29 -1.51
CA LYS A 148 -7.30 -15.80 -0.75
C LYS A 148 -6.29 -14.67 -0.48
N PRO A 149 -5.49 -14.76 0.60
CA PRO A 149 -4.45 -13.77 0.90
C PRO A 149 -3.55 -13.40 -0.27
N HIS A 150 -3.08 -14.39 -1.03
CA HIS A 150 -2.21 -14.13 -2.18
C HIS A 150 -2.92 -13.48 -3.36
N GLU A 151 -4.24 -13.67 -3.51
CA GLU A 151 -5.05 -13.03 -4.54
C GLU A 151 -5.28 -11.55 -4.22
N VAL A 152 -5.53 -11.23 -2.94
CA VAL A 152 -5.60 -9.83 -2.48
C VAL A 152 -4.29 -9.11 -2.72
N ASN A 153 -3.15 -9.74 -2.39
CA ASN A 153 -1.82 -9.17 -2.65
C ASN A 153 -1.59 -8.96 -4.15
N ALA A 154 -2.03 -9.89 -5.00
CA ALA A 154 -1.94 -9.72 -6.45
C ALA A 154 -2.76 -8.52 -6.94
N ILE A 155 -4.00 -8.36 -6.47
CA ILE A 155 -4.84 -7.21 -6.81
C ILE A 155 -4.18 -5.90 -6.32
N ALA A 156 -3.65 -5.89 -5.09
CA ALA A 156 -2.91 -4.75 -4.55
C ALA A 156 -1.70 -4.36 -5.42
N ALA A 157 -0.92 -5.34 -5.86
CA ALA A 157 0.22 -5.14 -6.75
C ALA A 157 -0.19 -4.59 -8.13
N ILE A 158 -1.29 -5.07 -8.70
CA ILE A 158 -1.86 -4.55 -9.96
C ILE A 158 -2.26 -3.09 -9.80
N VAL A 159 -3.05 -2.78 -8.77
CA VAL A 159 -3.50 -1.42 -8.48
C VAL A 159 -2.32 -0.49 -8.22
N ALA A 160 -1.32 -0.92 -7.47
CA ALA A 160 -0.09 -0.16 -7.26
C ALA A 160 0.69 0.06 -8.56
N GLY A 161 0.75 -0.93 -9.46
CA GLY A 161 1.31 -0.80 -10.79
C GLY A 161 0.63 0.30 -11.61
N ILE A 162 -0.70 0.38 -11.55
CA ILE A 162 -1.48 1.40 -12.25
C ILE A 162 -1.29 2.77 -11.59
N VAL A 163 -1.53 2.89 -10.28
CA VAL A 163 -1.61 4.16 -9.56
C VAL A 163 -0.23 4.77 -9.28
N LEU A 164 0.74 3.94 -8.88
CA LEU A 164 2.07 4.41 -8.50
C LEU A 164 3.03 4.46 -9.70
N GLN A 165 2.89 3.53 -10.64
CA GLN A 165 3.84 3.35 -11.73
C GLN A 165 3.30 3.80 -13.10
N GLY A 166 2.00 4.10 -13.21
CA GLY A 166 1.37 4.55 -14.45
C GLY A 166 1.31 3.46 -15.53
N LYS A 167 1.41 2.18 -15.14
CA LYS A 167 1.30 1.05 -16.06
C LYS A 167 -0.08 0.98 -16.70
N GLY A 168 -0.14 0.52 -17.94
CA GLY A 168 -1.40 0.07 -18.53
C GLY A 168 -1.93 -1.15 -17.78
N VAL A 169 -3.24 -1.38 -17.83
CA VAL A 169 -3.87 -2.53 -17.15
C VAL A 169 -3.24 -3.88 -17.56
N PRO A 170 -2.98 -4.17 -18.85
CA PRO A 170 -2.35 -5.43 -19.24
C PRO A 170 -0.97 -5.61 -18.59
N ASP A 171 -0.12 -4.60 -18.64
CA ASP A 171 1.22 -4.63 -18.04
C ASP A 171 1.15 -4.76 -16.51
N ALA A 172 0.19 -4.06 -15.87
CA ALA A 172 0.01 -4.16 -14.44
C ALA A 172 -0.36 -5.59 -14.01
N ILE A 173 -1.18 -6.29 -14.79
CA ILE A 173 -1.54 -7.68 -14.54
C ILE A 173 -0.34 -8.61 -14.77
N SER A 174 0.28 -8.55 -15.96
CA SER A 174 1.39 -9.45 -16.32
C SER A 174 2.57 -9.37 -15.36
N TRP A 175 2.88 -8.19 -14.83
CA TRP A 175 4.05 -7.94 -13.98
C TRP A 175 3.70 -7.75 -12.50
N SER A 176 2.58 -8.33 -12.03
CA SER A 176 2.11 -8.19 -10.65
C SER A 176 2.73 -9.18 -9.67
N VAL A 177 2.83 -10.46 -10.06
CA VAL A 177 3.29 -11.53 -9.16
C VAL A 177 4.41 -12.35 -9.81
N LEU A 178 5.62 -12.22 -9.26
CA LEU A 178 6.78 -13.04 -9.62
C LEU A 178 6.87 -14.24 -8.67
N LEU A 179 6.85 -15.45 -9.21
CA LEU A 179 6.76 -16.68 -8.42
C LEU A 179 8.12 -17.08 -7.84
N SER A 180 8.12 -17.39 -6.55
CA SER A 180 9.21 -18.04 -5.82
C SER A 180 9.30 -19.54 -6.18
N PRO A 181 10.48 -20.20 -6.08
CA PRO A 181 11.74 -19.68 -5.54
C PRO A 181 12.72 -19.12 -6.57
N GLU A 182 12.62 -19.47 -7.86
CA GLU A 182 13.59 -19.00 -8.86
C GLU A 182 13.32 -17.58 -9.36
N TYR A 183 12.16 -16.99 -9.05
CA TYR A 183 11.77 -15.64 -9.46
C TYR A 183 11.95 -15.38 -10.96
N SER A 184 11.63 -16.38 -11.78
CA SER A 184 11.79 -16.35 -13.24
C SER A 184 10.45 -16.35 -13.99
N THR A 185 9.36 -16.70 -13.30
CA THR A 185 8.05 -16.93 -13.92
C THR A 185 6.98 -16.06 -13.27
N TRP A 186 6.20 -15.38 -14.12
CA TRP A 186 5.08 -14.55 -13.68
C TRP A 186 3.80 -15.37 -13.54
N ALA A 187 2.98 -15.03 -12.54
CA ALA A 187 1.74 -15.75 -12.27
C ALA A 187 0.68 -15.56 -13.35
N PHE A 188 0.72 -14.43 -14.07
CA PHE A 188 -0.21 -14.10 -15.14
C PHE A 188 0.52 -14.01 -16.47
N GLY A 189 0.19 -14.89 -17.40
CA GLY A 189 0.90 -15.01 -18.68
C GLY A 189 -0.04 -15.12 -19.88
N GLU A 190 0.52 -14.89 -21.07
CA GLU A 190 -0.17 -15.11 -22.34
C GLU A 190 -0.42 -16.61 -22.61
N ASN A 191 0.49 -17.48 -22.12
CA ASN A 191 0.39 -18.93 -22.25
C ASN A 191 -0.48 -19.59 -21.16
N GLY A 192 -1.22 -18.79 -20.40
CA GLY A 192 -2.02 -19.24 -19.26
C GLY A 192 -1.47 -18.73 -17.92
N ASP A 193 -2.34 -18.72 -16.93
CA ASP A 193 -2.00 -18.33 -15.56
C ASP A 193 -1.49 -19.52 -14.76
N HIS A 194 -0.70 -19.20 -13.73
CA HIS A 194 -0.33 -20.18 -12.73
C HIS A 194 -1.60 -20.77 -12.07
N PRO A 195 -1.68 -22.08 -11.79
CA PRO A 195 -2.89 -22.73 -11.27
C PRO A 195 -3.49 -22.06 -10.02
N HIS A 196 -2.66 -21.54 -9.11
CA HIS A 196 -3.12 -20.83 -7.92
C HIS A 196 -3.77 -19.47 -8.17
N TYR A 197 -3.62 -18.94 -9.38
CA TYR A 197 -4.14 -17.64 -9.83
C TYR A 197 -5.10 -17.75 -11.01
N ALA A 198 -5.38 -18.95 -11.54
CA ALA A 198 -6.12 -19.12 -12.78
C ALA A 198 -7.55 -18.54 -12.75
N GLU A 199 -8.26 -18.74 -11.64
CA GLU A 199 -9.60 -18.16 -11.47
C GLU A 199 -9.54 -16.63 -11.36
N LEU A 200 -8.59 -16.09 -10.60
CA LEU A 200 -8.36 -14.65 -10.50
C LEU A 200 -7.97 -14.07 -11.86
N GLY A 201 -7.05 -14.69 -12.59
CA GLY A 201 -6.62 -14.23 -13.90
C GLY A 201 -7.73 -14.30 -14.95
N THR A 202 -8.64 -15.28 -14.85
CA THR A 202 -9.87 -15.31 -15.66
C THR A 202 -10.77 -14.12 -15.35
N ALA A 203 -11.01 -13.83 -14.06
CA ALA A 203 -11.80 -12.67 -13.63
C ALA A 203 -11.15 -11.34 -14.07
N LEU A 204 -9.83 -11.20 -13.89
CA LEU A 204 -9.06 -10.01 -14.29
C LEU A 204 -9.14 -9.71 -15.79
N ARG A 205 -9.30 -10.73 -16.64
CA ARG A 205 -9.46 -10.56 -18.09
C ARG A 205 -10.89 -10.22 -18.52
N GLN A 206 -11.87 -10.24 -17.62
CA GLN A 206 -13.23 -9.82 -17.96
C GLN A 206 -13.27 -8.33 -18.33
N PRO A 207 -13.99 -7.93 -19.38
CA PRO A 207 -14.06 -6.53 -19.81
C PRO A 207 -14.49 -5.55 -18.71
N ALA A 208 -15.40 -5.98 -17.83
CA ALA A 208 -15.86 -5.17 -16.71
C ALA A 208 -14.74 -4.86 -15.71
N VAL A 209 -13.90 -5.84 -15.38
CA VAL A 209 -12.75 -5.68 -14.48
C VAL A 209 -11.66 -4.84 -15.14
N GLN A 210 -11.38 -5.08 -16.42
CA GLN A 210 -10.43 -4.27 -17.20
C GLN A 210 -10.82 -2.79 -17.23
N ALA A 211 -12.10 -2.48 -17.44
CA ALA A 211 -12.61 -1.12 -17.45
C ALA A 211 -12.50 -0.44 -16.08
N MET A 212 -12.81 -1.18 -15.00
CA MET A 212 -12.67 -0.70 -13.63
C MET A 212 -11.20 -0.39 -13.27
N LEU A 213 -10.28 -1.30 -13.59
CA LEU A 213 -8.84 -1.10 -13.38
C LEU A 213 -8.31 0.10 -14.19
N ALA A 214 -8.82 0.30 -15.41
CA ALA A 214 -8.44 1.44 -16.24
C ALA A 214 -8.89 2.78 -15.62
N GLU A 215 -10.04 2.80 -14.94
CA GLU A 215 -10.52 3.99 -14.22
C GLU A 215 -9.57 4.41 -13.10
N ALA A 216 -9.01 3.44 -12.37
CA ALA A 216 -8.02 3.70 -11.33
C ALA A 216 -6.78 4.46 -11.86
N GLY A 217 -6.45 4.28 -13.15
CA GLY A 217 -5.37 5.00 -13.82
C GLY A 217 -5.73 6.39 -14.36
N ARG A 218 -7.03 6.67 -14.61
CA ARG A 218 -7.49 7.96 -15.15
C ARG A 218 -7.47 9.07 -14.09
N ASP A 219 -7.87 8.74 -12.86
CA ASP A 219 -7.84 9.67 -11.72
C ASP A 219 -6.43 10.12 -11.30
N VAL A 220 -5.38 9.49 -11.85
CA VAL A 220 -3.97 9.84 -11.59
C VAL A 220 -3.47 10.93 -12.54
N ARG A 221 -4.13 11.11 -13.69
CA ARG A 221 -3.74 12.07 -14.74
C ARG A 221 -4.55 13.38 -14.72
N ALA A 222 -5.59 13.45 -13.90
CA ALA A 222 -6.39 14.64 -13.63
C ALA A 222 -5.86 15.38 -12.40
#